data_AF-A0A354BL94-F1
#
_entry.id   AF-A0A354BL94-F1
#
_cell.length_a   1.000
_cell.length_b   1.000
_cell.length_c   1.000
_cell.angle_alpha   90.00
_cell.angle_beta   90.00
_cell.angle_gamma   90.00
#
_symmetry.space_group_name_H-M   'P 1'
#
loop_
_entity.id
_entity.type
_entity.pdbx_description
1 polymer ?
#
loop_
_entity_poly.entity_id
_entity_poly.type
_entity_poly.pdbx_seq_one_letter_code
_entity_poly.pdbx_strand_id
1 'polypeptide(L)'
;QGGSFSARSERAQNVTALAEKGLSERMPAMATKAVARAATKFAMAEGVSFGARRAVGKDAEPRVGLLVELFAKGIAVASEEADKRSWQTLPDEIHVARAWVPAGQYQVSVRPSGQGMSMTKDGQSVSLVAGQTLFILQRVMQ
;
A
#
# COMPACT_ATOMS: atom_id res chain seq x y z
N GLN A 1 5.73 42.14 -23.15
CA GLN A 1 5.36 40.97 -23.98
C GLN A 1 5.34 39.75 -23.06
N GLY A 2 4.17 39.13 -22.87
CA GLY A 2 4.06 37.93 -22.02
C GLY A 2 4.48 36.70 -22.82
N GLY A 3 5.60 36.08 -22.46
CA GLY A 3 6.04 34.83 -23.08
C GLY A 3 5.25 33.64 -22.53
N SER A 4 4.90 32.68 -23.39
CA SER A 4 4.40 31.37 -22.96
C SER A 4 5.58 30.41 -22.77
N PHE A 5 5.54 29.65 -21.69
CA PHE A 5 6.54 28.62 -21.38
C PHE A 5 5.84 27.28 -21.27
N SER A 6 6.41 26.24 -21.87
CA SER A 6 5.90 24.88 -21.78
C SER A 6 7.03 23.92 -21.43
N ALA A 7 6.72 22.92 -20.62
CA ALA A 7 7.61 21.82 -20.30
C ALA A 7 6.83 20.52 -20.39
N ARG A 8 7.46 19.49 -20.95
CA ARG A 8 6.90 18.13 -20.97
C ARG A 8 7.24 17.47 -19.65
N SER A 9 6.26 16.82 -19.03
CA SER A 9 6.53 15.99 -17.86
C SER A 9 7.17 14.68 -18.28
N GLU A 10 8.10 14.21 -17.46
CA GLU A 10 8.73 12.90 -17.58
C GLU A 10 8.26 12.03 -16.43
N ARG A 11 8.07 10.73 -16.71
CA ARG A 11 7.67 9.76 -15.69
C ARG A 11 8.85 9.54 -14.74
N ALA A 12 8.72 10.06 -13.53
CA ALA A 12 9.72 9.90 -12.48
C ALA A 12 9.58 8.55 -11.76
N GLN A 13 8.35 8.08 -11.55
CA GLN A 13 8.07 6.82 -10.86
C GLN A 13 6.81 6.14 -11.42
N ASN A 14 6.82 4.81 -11.47
CA ASN A 14 5.64 3.97 -11.65
C ASN A 14 5.40 3.25 -10.33
N VAL A 15 4.37 3.66 -9.61
CA VAL A 15 4.09 3.23 -8.23
C VAL A 15 3.53 1.81 -8.22
N THR A 16 2.72 1.45 -9.23
CA THR A 16 2.16 0.10 -9.35
C THR A 16 3.23 -0.95 -9.56
N ALA A 17 4.17 -0.74 -10.50
CA ALA A 17 5.28 -1.64 -10.72
C ALA A 17 6.19 -1.76 -9.48
N LEU A 18 6.39 -0.67 -8.74
CA LEU A 18 7.14 -0.68 -7.50
C LEU A 18 6.44 -1.49 -6.41
N ALA A 19 5.11 -1.36 -6.30
CA ALA A 19 4.29 -2.10 -5.36
C ALA A 19 4.28 -3.61 -5.67
N GLU A 20 4.10 -3.98 -6.94
CA GLU A 20 4.15 -5.37 -7.40
C GLU A 20 5.51 -6.01 -7.11
N LYS A 21 6.59 -5.30 -7.44
CA LYS A 21 7.95 -5.77 -7.15
C LYS A 21 8.19 -5.95 -5.65
N GLY A 22 7.84 -4.93 -4.85
CA GLY A 22 8.02 -4.97 -3.40
C GLY A 22 7.19 -6.07 -2.72
N LEU A 23 6.00 -6.35 -3.24
CA LEU A 23 5.18 -7.48 -2.80
C LEU A 23 5.85 -8.81 -3.17
N SER A 24 6.25 -8.96 -4.43
CA SER A 24 6.90 -10.18 -4.94
C SER A 24 8.15 -10.56 -4.16
N GLU A 25 9.00 -9.58 -3.82
CA GLU A 25 10.20 -9.80 -3.01
C GLU A 25 9.87 -10.30 -1.57
N ARG A 26 8.72 -9.89 -1.02
CA ARG A 26 8.30 -10.25 0.35
C ARG A 26 7.49 -11.53 0.42
N MET A 27 6.82 -11.92 -0.67
CA MET A 27 5.95 -13.10 -0.71
C MET A 27 6.63 -14.38 -0.20
N PRO A 28 7.87 -14.73 -0.60
CA PRO A 28 8.53 -15.94 -0.12
C PRO A 28 8.69 -15.94 1.41
N ALA A 29 9.18 -14.84 1.98
CA ALA A 29 9.37 -14.72 3.42
C ALA A 29 8.03 -14.75 4.17
N MET A 30 6.98 -14.14 3.64
CA MET A 30 5.64 -14.20 4.20
C MET A 30 5.09 -15.63 4.20
N ALA A 31 5.23 -16.34 3.07
CA ALA A 31 4.80 -17.72 2.93
C ALA A 31 5.56 -18.64 3.90
N THR A 32 6.89 -18.51 4.00
CA THR A 32 7.70 -19.30 4.96
C THR A 32 7.25 -19.05 6.39
N LYS A 33 7.03 -17.78 6.78
CA LYS A 33 6.53 -17.44 8.11
C LYS A 33 5.14 -18.02 8.38
N ALA A 34 4.26 -17.99 7.38
CA ALA A 34 2.92 -18.57 7.49
C ALA A 34 2.98 -20.09 7.70
N VAL A 35 3.80 -20.80 6.91
CA VAL A 35 4.02 -22.25 7.06
C VAL A 35 4.62 -22.58 8.42
N ALA A 36 5.66 -21.86 8.85
CA ALA A 36 6.29 -22.09 10.15
C ALA A 36 5.31 -21.85 11.30
N ARG A 37 4.50 -20.78 11.21
CA ARG A 37 3.44 -20.47 12.19
C ARG A 37 2.37 -21.57 12.22
N ALA A 38 1.94 -22.08 11.07
CA ALA A 38 0.99 -23.16 10.98
C ALA A 38 1.54 -24.45 11.60
N ALA A 39 2.78 -24.83 11.26
CA ALA A 39 3.46 -26.00 11.81
C ALA A 39 3.62 -25.90 13.34
N THR A 40 4.00 -24.72 13.84
CA THR A 40 4.14 -24.47 15.29
C THR A 40 2.79 -24.59 16.00
N LYS A 41 1.73 -23.99 15.46
CA LYS A 41 0.37 -24.10 16.01
C LYS A 41 -0.12 -25.55 16.03
N PHE A 42 0.17 -26.31 14.96
CA PHE A 42 -0.18 -27.73 14.87
C PHE A 42 0.57 -28.55 15.93
N ALA A 43 1.89 -28.39 16.04
CA ALA A 43 2.70 -29.11 17.03
C ALA A 43 2.29 -28.78 18.47
N MET A 44 1.96 -27.52 18.76
CA MET A 44 1.43 -27.12 20.08
C MET A 44 0.07 -27.77 20.36
N ALA A 45 -0.85 -27.78 19.38
CA ALA A 45 -2.16 -28.40 19.54
C ALA A 45 -2.05 -29.92 19.77
N GLU A 46 -1.17 -30.61 19.03
CA GLU A 46 -0.88 -32.03 19.24
C GLU A 46 -0.21 -32.30 20.60
N GLY A 47 0.73 -31.46 21.02
CA GLY A 47 1.37 -31.59 22.34
C GLY A 47 0.38 -31.40 23.49
N VAL A 48 -0.51 -30.41 23.39
CA VAL A 48 -1.59 -30.18 24.36
C VAL A 48 -2.58 -31.33 24.35
N SER A 49 -2.97 -31.85 23.18
CA SER A 49 -3.90 -32.98 23.08
C SER A 49 -3.32 -34.27 23.70
N PHE A 50 -2.03 -34.55 23.47
CA PHE A 50 -1.32 -35.68 24.07
C PHE A 50 -1.18 -35.52 25.57
N GLY A 51 -0.79 -34.33 26.04
CA GLY A 51 -0.67 -34.01 27.47
C GLY A 51 -2.01 -34.08 28.20
N ALA A 52 -3.07 -33.54 27.61
CA ALA A 52 -4.42 -33.59 28.15
C ALA A 52 -4.97 -35.02 28.22
N ARG A 53 -4.80 -35.84 27.17
CA ARG A 53 -5.16 -37.27 27.20
C ARG A 53 -4.42 -38.04 28.29
N ARG A 54 -3.18 -37.65 28.59
CA ARG A 54 -2.37 -38.29 29.64
C ARG A 54 -2.73 -37.82 31.04
N ALA A 55 -3.09 -36.55 31.21
CA ALA A 55 -3.38 -35.92 32.50
C ALA A 55 -4.82 -36.16 33.00
N VAL A 56 -5.80 -36.31 32.11
CA VAL A 56 -7.22 -36.42 32.53
C VAL A 56 -7.64 -37.88 32.81
N GLY A 57 -6.78 -38.87 32.54
CA GLY A 57 -7.14 -40.29 32.71
C GLY A 57 -8.26 -40.71 31.76
N LYS A 58 -8.57 -42.01 31.70
CA LYS A 58 -9.54 -42.58 30.74
C LYS A 58 -10.99 -42.06 30.92
N ASP A 59 -11.28 -41.29 31.98
CA ASP A 59 -12.61 -40.81 32.35
C ASP A 59 -12.83 -39.31 32.07
N ALA A 60 -12.00 -38.71 31.21
CA ALA A 60 -12.17 -37.35 30.73
C ALA A 60 -13.51 -37.16 30.01
N GLU A 61 -14.39 -36.33 30.57
CA GLU A 61 -15.66 -35.93 29.94
C GLU A 61 -15.37 -35.40 28.51
N PRO A 62 -15.97 -35.98 27.45
CA PRO A 62 -15.69 -35.63 26.05
C PRO A 62 -15.80 -34.12 25.73
N ARG A 63 -16.57 -33.40 26.55
CA ARG A 63 -16.82 -31.96 26.44
C ARG A 63 -15.60 -31.12 26.81
N VAL A 64 -14.77 -31.55 27.76
CA VAL A 64 -13.56 -30.81 28.17
C VAL A 64 -12.48 -30.87 27.10
N GLY A 65 -12.29 -32.04 26.47
CA GLY A 65 -11.38 -32.22 25.34
C GLY A 65 -11.78 -31.35 24.15
N LEU A 66 -13.08 -31.30 23.83
CA LEU A 66 -13.62 -30.45 22.77
C LEU A 66 -13.42 -28.95 23.06
N LEU A 67 -13.61 -28.50 24.30
CA LEU A 67 -13.40 -27.09 24.67
C LEU A 67 -11.94 -26.66 24.56
N VAL A 68 -11.00 -27.49 25.01
CA VAL A 68 -9.55 -27.21 24.86
C VAL A 68 -9.17 -27.17 23.38
N GLU A 69 -9.68 -28.10 22.58
CA GLU A 69 -9.43 -28.14 21.13
C GLU A 69 -10.02 -26.92 20.42
N LEU A 70 -11.24 -26.49 20.79
CA LEU A 70 -11.90 -25.32 20.22
C LEU A 70 -11.20 -24.02 20.63
N PHE A 71 -10.72 -23.93 21.87
CA PHE A 71 -9.97 -22.78 22.37
C PHE A 71 -8.59 -22.66 21.71
N ALA A 72 -7.88 -23.77 21.53
CA ALA A 72 -6.61 -23.82 20.80
C ALA A 72 -6.79 -23.44 19.33
N LYS A 73 -7.84 -23.94 18.68
CA LYS A 73 -8.21 -23.57 17.30
C LYS A 73 -8.61 -22.09 17.19
N GLY A 74 -9.33 -21.55 18.18
CA GLY A 74 -9.73 -20.14 18.23
C GLY A 74 -8.56 -19.15 18.34
N ILE A 75 -7.59 -19.44 19.23
CA ILE A 75 -6.37 -18.63 19.36
C ILE A 75 -5.50 -18.73 18.10
N ALA A 76 -5.46 -19.90 17.46
CA ALA A 76 -4.74 -20.10 16.21
C ALA A 76 -5.31 -19.26 15.05
N VAL A 77 -6.63 -19.04 14.98
CA VAL A 77 -7.28 -18.25 13.92
C VAL A 77 -7.17 -16.74 14.18
N ALA A 78 -7.17 -16.31 15.44
CA ALA A 78 -7.21 -14.88 15.79
C ALA A 78 -5.87 -14.12 15.65
N SER A 79 -4.75 -14.82 15.46
CA SER A 79 -3.40 -14.22 15.59
C SER A 79 -2.85 -13.55 14.32
N GLU A 80 -3.65 -13.37 13.27
CA GLU A 80 -3.23 -12.66 12.05
C GLU A 80 -4.06 -11.39 11.86
N GLU A 81 -3.50 -10.26 12.28
CA GLU A 81 -4.09 -8.95 11.97
C GLU A 81 -3.71 -8.58 10.54
N ALA A 82 -4.69 -8.64 9.63
CA ALA A 82 -4.51 -8.20 8.25
C ALA A 82 -4.32 -6.68 8.21
N ASP A 83 -3.36 -6.21 7.42
CA ASP A 83 -3.17 -4.78 7.21
C ASP A 83 -4.42 -4.20 6.52
N LYS A 84 -5.16 -3.35 7.25
CA LYS A 84 -6.38 -2.69 6.77
C LYS A 84 -6.09 -1.40 5.99
N ARG A 85 -4.82 -1.02 5.81
CA ARG A 85 -4.46 0.20 5.08
C ARG A 85 -4.69 -0.01 3.59
N SER A 86 -5.72 0.63 3.06
CA SER A 86 -5.96 0.66 1.61
C SER A 86 -4.97 1.61 0.94
N TRP A 87 -4.14 1.08 0.05
CA TRP A 87 -3.24 1.87 -0.82
C TRP A 87 -3.86 2.22 -2.17
N GLN A 88 -5.17 1.93 -2.35
CA GLN A 88 -5.89 2.20 -3.60
C GLN A 88 -5.95 3.70 -3.98
N THR A 89 -5.62 4.61 -3.06
CA THR A 89 -5.64 6.06 -3.31
C THR A 89 -4.32 6.62 -3.82
N LEU A 90 -3.25 5.82 -3.88
CA LEU A 90 -1.97 6.25 -4.45
C LEU A 90 -2.10 6.44 -5.97
N PRO A 91 -1.41 7.45 -6.55
CA PRO A 91 -1.37 7.58 -8.00
C PRO A 91 -0.60 6.41 -8.61
N ASP A 92 -1.03 5.96 -9.80
CA ASP A 92 -0.37 4.90 -10.56
C ASP A 92 1.04 5.32 -11.02
N GLU A 93 1.17 6.56 -11.50
CA GLU A 93 2.43 7.14 -11.93
C GLU A 93 2.65 8.55 -11.36
N ILE A 94 3.92 8.90 -11.15
CA ILE A 94 4.35 10.25 -10.76
C ILE A 94 5.15 10.84 -11.91
N HIS A 95 4.68 11.98 -12.39
CA HIS A 95 5.28 12.72 -13.51
C HIS A 95 5.83 14.05 -13.00
N VAL A 96 7.02 14.43 -13.44
CA VAL A 96 7.70 15.66 -13.02
C VAL A 96 8.08 16.48 -14.24
N ALA A 97 7.82 17.78 -14.19
CA ALA A 97 8.29 18.76 -15.16
C ALA A 97 8.98 19.91 -14.42
N ARG A 98 10.02 20.47 -15.03
CA ARG A 98 10.69 21.67 -14.52
C ARG A 98 10.83 22.68 -15.65
N ALA A 99 10.46 23.93 -15.36
CA ALA A 99 10.67 25.06 -16.27
C ALA A 99 11.35 26.19 -15.51
N TRP A 100 12.26 26.88 -16.17
CA TRP A 100 12.85 28.12 -15.69
C TRP A 100 12.16 29.27 -16.40
N VAL A 101 11.58 30.19 -15.64
CA VAL A 101 10.85 31.34 -16.17
C VAL A 101 11.34 32.63 -15.50
N PRO A 102 11.28 33.79 -16.18
CA PRO A 102 11.56 35.08 -15.57
C PRO A 102 10.64 35.38 -14.37
N ALA A 103 10.97 36.41 -13.60
CA ALA A 103 10.04 36.92 -12.58
C ALA A 103 8.81 37.53 -13.26
N GLY A 104 7.62 37.28 -12.72
CA GLY A 104 6.38 37.72 -13.32
C GLY A 104 5.14 37.03 -12.78
N GLN A 105 3.99 37.33 -13.39
CA GLN A 105 2.71 36.66 -13.09
C GLN A 105 2.37 35.69 -14.22
N TYR A 106 1.99 34.47 -13.84
CA TYR A 106 1.77 33.35 -14.74
C TYR A 106 0.43 32.67 -14.46
N GLN A 107 -0.20 32.18 -15.52
CA GLN A 107 -1.31 31.23 -15.43
C GLN A 107 -0.78 29.83 -15.74
N VAL A 108 -0.87 28.91 -14.79
CA VAL A 108 -0.33 27.55 -14.94
C VAL A 108 -1.45 26.59 -15.29
N SER A 109 -1.30 25.85 -16.40
CA SER A 109 -2.23 24.78 -16.78
C SER A 109 -1.48 23.47 -17.01
N VAL A 110 -2.08 22.36 -16.59
CA VAL A 110 -1.56 21.00 -16.82
C VAL A 110 -2.47 20.30 -17.80
N ARG A 111 -1.89 19.72 -18.86
CA ARG A 111 -2.62 18.98 -19.89
C ARG A 111 -2.26 17.49 -19.81
N PRO A 112 -3.22 16.60 -19.48
CA PRO A 112 -2.99 15.16 -19.53
C PRO A 112 -2.69 14.71 -20.97
N SER A 113 -1.77 13.77 -21.15
CA SER A 113 -1.59 13.08 -22.43
C SER A 113 -2.75 12.11 -22.66
N GLY A 114 -3.40 12.18 -23.83
CA GLY A 114 -4.40 11.20 -24.27
C GLY A 114 -5.87 11.67 -24.28
N GLN A 115 -6.19 12.85 -23.73
CA GLN A 115 -7.55 13.39 -23.78
C GLN A 115 -7.65 14.45 -24.90
N GLY A 116 -8.45 14.16 -25.93
CA GLY A 116 -8.78 15.10 -27.01
C GLY A 116 -9.59 16.32 -26.56
N MET A 117 -9.96 16.38 -25.28
CA MET A 117 -10.59 17.54 -24.65
C MET A 117 -9.71 17.98 -23.48
N SER A 118 -9.11 19.16 -23.62
CA SER A 118 -8.38 19.82 -22.53
C SER A 118 -9.37 20.08 -21.39
N MET A 119 -9.39 19.21 -20.38
CA MET A 119 -9.91 19.56 -19.06
C MET A 119 -8.93 20.55 -18.45
N THR A 120 -8.98 21.78 -18.97
CA THR A 120 -8.28 22.93 -18.44
C THR A 120 -8.97 23.23 -17.12
N LYS A 121 -8.55 22.55 -16.04
CA LYS A 121 -8.81 23.08 -14.70
C LYS A 121 -8.15 24.46 -14.70
N ASP A 122 -8.98 25.48 -14.54
CA ASP A 122 -8.61 26.88 -14.65
C ASP A 122 -7.22 27.14 -14.07
N GLY A 123 -6.40 27.79 -14.88
CA GLY A 123 -4.99 27.91 -14.58
C GLY A 123 -4.79 28.61 -13.25
N GLN A 124 -4.04 27.98 -12.35
CA GLN A 124 -3.72 28.60 -11.09
C GLN A 124 -2.82 29.81 -11.38
N SER A 125 -3.26 31.00 -10.96
CA SER A 125 -2.44 32.21 -11.05
C SER A 125 -1.33 32.15 -10.02
N VAL A 126 -0.09 32.30 -10.46
CA VAL A 126 1.09 32.30 -9.59
C VAL A 126 1.97 33.50 -9.91
N SER A 127 2.46 34.16 -8.87
CA SER A 127 3.46 35.22 -8.99
C SER A 127 4.81 34.66 -8.55
N LEU A 128 5.84 34.89 -9.38
CA LEU A 128 7.20 34.45 -9.14
C LEU A 128 8.15 35.64 -9.07
N VAL A 129 8.96 35.67 -8.02
CA VAL A 129 10.05 36.63 -7.84
C VAL A 129 11.37 36.00 -8.33
N ALA A 130 12.34 36.84 -8.70
CA ALA A 130 13.66 36.36 -9.12
C ALA A 130 14.30 35.46 -8.04
N GLY A 131 14.76 34.28 -8.46
CA GLY A 131 15.36 33.28 -7.56
C GLY A 131 14.37 32.39 -6.81
N GLN A 132 13.06 32.64 -6.91
CA GLN A 132 12.04 31.82 -6.26
C GLN A 132 11.84 30.48 -6.98
N THR A 133 11.72 29.39 -6.22
CA THR A 133 11.27 28.08 -6.72
C THR A 133 9.88 27.80 -6.16
N LEU A 134 8.93 27.49 -7.05
CA LEU A 134 7.57 27.11 -6.68
C LEU A 134 7.30 25.68 -7.13
N PHE A 135 6.73 24.88 -6.22
CA PHE A 135 6.25 23.54 -6.54
C PHE A 135 4.73 23.56 -6.67
N ILE A 136 4.21 22.97 -7.74
CA ILE A 136 2.77 22.82 -7.97
C ILE A 136 2.50 21.31 -8.03
N LEU A 137 1.63 20.84 -7.13
CA LEU A 137 1.21 19.45 -7.10
C LEU A 137 -0.22 19.36 -7.62
N GLN A 138 -0.40 18.65 -8.73
CA GLN A 138 -1.71 18.43 -9.32
C GLN A 138 -1.95 16.94 -9.50
N ARG A 139 -3.02 16.43 -8.88
CA ARG A 139 -3.53 15.10 -9.17
C ARG A 139 -4.38 15.17 -10.44
N VAL A 140 -4.01 14.36 -11.43
CA VAL A 140 -4.78 14.19 -12.65
C VAL A 140 -5.45 12.81 -12.56
N MET A 141 -6.77 12.79 -12.67
CA MET A 141 -7.54 11.55 -12.79
C MET A 141 -7.86 11.38 -14.27
N GLN A 142 -7.45 10.23 -14.84
CA GLN A 142 -7.79 9.85 -16.20
C GLN A 142 -9.08 9.05 -16.23
#